data_AF-A0A7C5UYH0-F1
#
_entry.id   AF-A0A7C5UYH0-F1
#
_cell.length_a   1.000
_cell.length_b   1.000
_cell.length_c   1.000
_cell.angle_alpha   90.00
_cell.angle_beta   90.00
_cell.angle_gamma   90.00
#
_symmetry.space_group_name_H-M   'P 1'
#
loop_
_entity.id
_entity.type
_entity.pdbx_description
1 polymer ?
#
loop_
_entity_poly.entity_id
_entity_poly.type
_entity_poly.pdbx_seq_one_letter_code
_entity_poly.pdbx_strand_id
1 'polypeptide(L)'
;MKFHNPGSEVYVPDGGPADQALARTTHMGIGAHQDDLEIMAYHGILECFGKADRHFTGVTVTNGAGSPRDDLYAKYTDEDMQKIRRVEQRKAAYVGEYAAQVFLDYTSGEVKDKNNPDVIGDLKQLLSAAKPRVIYTHNLADKHDTHVGVALRVIHAVRSLPVAERPEKLYGCEVWRGLDWLNDEDKVFFDVTAHENLAMSLVGVFDSQICGGKRYDLATAGRRRANATYFASHATDVAQSVIFGIDLTPLIHDAKLDLGKYIQGFIDRFAQDVSGRLSRLS
;
A
#
# COMPACT_ATOMS: atom_id res chain seq x y z
N MET A 1 6.70 -10.47 19.88
CA MET A 1 7.18 -9.11 19.55
C MET A 1 6.46 -8.11 20.43
N LYS A 2 7.11 -7.01 20.85
CA LYS A 2 6.48 -5.94 21.66
C LYS A 2 6.66 -4.60 20.93
N PHE A 3 5.56 -4.05 20.47
CA PHE A 3 5.52 -2.74 19.81
C PHE A 3 5.54 -1.59 20.83
N HIS A 4 5.90 -0.39 20.38
CA HIS A 4 5.85 0.83 21.18
C HIS A 4 4.39 1.22 21.46
N ASN A 5 3.52 1.13 20.44
CA ASN A 5 2.10 1.42 20.62
C ASN A 5 1.35 0.24 21.26
N PRO A 6 0.78 0.37 22.48
CA PRO A 6 0.10 -0.72 23.18
C PRO A 6 -1.16 -1.24 22.47
N GLY A 7 -1.77 -0.46 21.56
CA GLY A 7 -2.92 -0.89 20.75
C GLY A 7 -2.55 -1.80 19.57
N SER A 8 -1.25 -2.04 19.36
CA SER A 8 -0.76 -2.87 18.27
C SER A 8 -1.16 -4.34 18.43
N GLU A 9 -1.41 -5.00 17.30
CA GLU A 9 -1.85 -6.40 17.24
C GLU A 9 -1.27 -7.10 16.01
N VAL A 10 -0.97 -8.40 16.14
CA VAL A 10 -0.72 -9.28 14.99
C VAL A 10 -1.84 -10.32 14.94
N TYR A 11 -2.66 -10.25 13.90
CA TYR A 11 -3.67 -11.24 13.57
C TYR A 11 -3.10 -12.26 12.59
N VAL A 12 -3.26 -13.55 12.88
CA VAL A 12 -2.85 -14.65 12.01
C VAL A 12 -4.12 -15.41 11.59
N PRO A 13 -4.51 -15.41 10.30
CA PRO A 13 -5.77 -16.00 9.85
C PRO A 13 -5.93 -17.50 10.17
N ASP A 14 -4.82 -18.26 10.13
CA ASP A 14 -4.79 -19.69 10.45
C ASP A 14 -4.72 -20.00 11.95
N GLY A 15 -4.65 -18.97 12.81
CA GLY A 15 -4.52 -19.10 14.26
C GLY A 15 -3.14 -19.56 14.76
N GLY A 16 -2.16 -19.67 13.86
CA GLY A 16 -0.80 -20.07 14.20
C GLY A 16 0.01 -19.01 14.96
N PRO A 17 1.23 -19.35 15.41
CA PRO A 17 2.10 -18.43 16.13
C PRO A 17 2.52 -17.23 15.27
N ALA A 18 2.38 -16.02 15.83
CA ALA A 18 2.66 -14.77 15.12
C ALA A 18 4.12 -14.64 14.65
N ASP A 19 5.08 -15.13 15.44
CA ASP A 19 6.50 -15.13 15.08
C ASP A 19 6.79 -16.01 13.84
N GLN A 20 6.18 -17.19 13.76
CA GLN A 20 6.31 -18.07 12.61
C GLN A 20 5.62 -17.49 11.37
N ALA A 21 4.44 -16.91 11.55
CA ALA A 21 3.68 -16.26 10.49
C ALA A 21 4.43 -15.06 9.87
N LEU A 22 5.09 -14.26 10.70
CA LEU A 22 5.95 -13.16 10.24
C LEU A 22 7.25 -13.68 9.61
N ALA A 23 7.89 -14.71 10.18
CA ALA A 23 9.16 -15.21 9.65
C ALA A 23 9.04 -15.82 8.24
N ARG A 24 7.84 -16.28 7.83
CA ARG A 24 7.59 -16.78 6.46
C ARG A 24 7.25 -15.70 5.44
N THR A 25 7.14 -14.43 5.84
CA THR A 25 6.75 -13.33 4.94
C THR A 25 7.73 -13.23 3.77
N THR A 26 7.19 -13.13 2.56
CA THR A 26 7.97 -12.87 1.33
C THR A 26 7.62 -11.51 0.71
N HIS A 27 6.34 -11.16 0.77
CA HIS A 27 5.79 -9.91 0.28
C HIS A 27 5.09 -9.20 1.44
N MET A 28 5.29 -7.90 1.58
CA MET A 28 4.65 -7.12 2.64
C MET A 28 3.97 -5.89 2.05
N GLY A 29 2.71 -5.68 2.39
CA GLY A 29 2.01 -4.43 2.12
C GLY A 29 1.95 -3.58 3.38
N ILE A 30 2.33 -2.31 3.29
CA ILE A 30 2.29 -1.36 4.42
C ILE A 30 1.40 -0.17 4.03
N GLY A 31 0.15 -0.20 4.51
CA GLY A 31 -0.89 0.79 4.26
C GLY A 31 -1.12 1.71 5.46
N ALA A 32 -1.73 2.85 5.20
CA ALA A 32 -2.05 3.82 6.24
C ALA A 32 -3.34 3.41 6.94
N HIS A 33 -4.36 3.07 6.18
CA HIS A 33 -5.70 2.76 6.65
C HIS A 33 -6.11 1.34 6.26
N GLN A 34 -7.20 0.88 6.85
CA GLN A 34 -7.86 -0.35 6.45
C GLN A 34 -8.54 -0.12 5.10
N ASP A 35 -8.32 -1.03 4.14
CA ASP A 35 -8.62 -0.98 2.69
C ASP A 35 -7.44 -0.67 1.75
N ASP A 36 -6.42 0.04 2.23
CA ASP A 36 -5.30 0.49 1.38
C ASP A 36 -4.58 -0.68 0.72
N LEU A 37 -4.38 -1.78 1.44
CA LEU A 37 -3.60 -2.92 0.99
C LEU A 37 -4.27 -3.62 -0.20
N GLU A 38 -5.58 -3.79 -0.12
CA GLU A 38 -6.41 -4.44 -1.11
C GLU A 38 -6.55 -3.59 -2.38
N ILE A 39 -6.43 -2.27 -2.23
CA ILE A 39 -6.43 -1.32 -3.34
C ILE A 39 -5.05 -1.29 -4.02
N MET A 40 -3.98 -1.05 -3.25
CA MET A 40 -2.67 -0.67 -3.77
C MET A 40 -1.69 -1.83 -3.93
N ALA A 41 -1.79 -2.85 -3.06
CA ALA A 41 -0.85 -3.96 -2.98
C ALA A 41 -1.44 -5.28 -3.48
N TYR A 42 -2.55 -5.23 -4.23
CA TYR A 42 -3.21 -6.43 -4.76
C TYR A 42 -2.29 -7.32 -5.58
N HIS A 43 -1.32 -6.76 -6.30
CA HIS A 43 -0.30 -7.56 -6.98
C HIS A 43 0.47 -8.46 -5.99
N GLY A 44 0.91 -7.93 -4.85
CA GLY A 44 1.61 -8.73 -3.83
C GLY A 44 0.72 -9.81 -3.21
N ILE A 45 -0.58 -9.51 -3.03
CA ILE A 45 -1.58 -10.47 -2.55
C ILE A 45 -1.74 -11.60 -3.58
N LEU A 46 -1.94 -11.23 -4.85
CA LEU A 46 -2.11 -12.16 -5.97
C LEU A 46 -0.90 -13.09 -6.17
N GLU A 47 0.31 -12.56 -6.03
CA GLU A 47 1.55 -13.35 -6.12
C GLU A 47 1.70 -14.39 -5.00
N CYS A 48 0.98 -14.22 -3.88
CA CYS A 48 1.03 -15.11 -2.72
C CYS A 48 -0.21 -16.01 -2.56
N PHE A 49 -1.34 -15.63 -3.15
CA PHE A 49 -2.61 -16.34 -2.99
C PHE A 49 -2.50 -17.80 -3.47
N GLY A 50 -2.87 -18.76 -2.61
CA GLY A 50 -2.77 -20.19 -2.89
C GLY A 50 -1.34 -20.72 -3.10
N LYS A 51 -0.29 -19.99 -2.68
CA LYS A 51 1.11 -20.43 -2.82
C LYS A 51 1.65 -21.06 -1.55
N ALA A 52 2.51 -22.06 -1.72
CA ALA A 52 3.18 -22.76 -0.62
C ALA A 52 4.50 -22.09 -0.20
N ASP A 53 5.11 -21.31 -1.09
CA ASP A 53 6.45 -20.72 -0.94
C ASP A 53 6.45 -19.19 -0.97
N ARG A 54 5.27 -18.57 -1.11
CA ARG A 54 5.08 -17.11 -1.14
C ARG A 54 3.95 -16.73 -0.21
N HIS A 55 4.25 -15.80 0.67
CA HIS A 55 3.37 -15.37 1.74
C HIS A 55 3.31 -13.85 1.81
N PHE A 56 2.08 -13.33 1.83
CA PHE A 56 1.81 -11.90 1.97
C PHE A 56 1.56 -11.56 3.44
N THR A 57 2.12 -10.45 3.92
CA THR A 57 1.79 -9.89 5.23
C THR A 57 1.31 -8.46 5.07
N GLY A 58 0.12 -8.19 5.59
CA GLY A 58 -0.45 -6.85 5.62
C GLY A 58 -0.06 -6.09 6.87
N VAL A 59 0.18 -4.79 6.75
CA VAL A 59 0.43 -3.88 7.86
C VAL A 59 -0.44 -2.64 7.68
N THR A 60 -1.34 -2.39 8.62
CA THR A 60 -2.11 -1.15 8.70
C THR A 60 -1.51 -0.29 9.81
N VAL A 61 -0.97 0.86 9.44
CA VAL A 61 -0.23 1.71 10.38
C VAL A 61 -1.17 2.47 11.32
N THR A 62 -2.33 2.92 10.83
CA THR A 62 -3.25 3.73 11.65
C THR A 62 -4.46 2.96 12.18
N ASN A 63 -5.14 3.53 13.17
CA ASN A 63 -6.32 2.96 13.80
C ASN A 63 -7.62 3.09 12.97
N GLY A 64 -7.65 3.96 11.96
CA GLY A 64 -8.82 4.13 11.08
C GLY A 64 -9.98 4.93 11.65
N ALA A 65 -9.76 5.74 12.71
CA ALA A 65 -10.81 6.52 13.37
C ALA A 65 -11.46 7.61 12.49
N GLY A 66 -10.66 8.39 11.78
CA GLY A 66 -11.04 9.72 11.25
C GLY A 66 -11.64 9.77 9.84
N SER A 67 -12.38 8.76 9.38
CA SER A 67 -12.98 8.77 8.04
C SER A 67 -14.38 9.36 7.98
N PRO A 68 -14.86 9.73 6.77
CA PRO A 68 -16.28 9.93 6.52
C PRO A 68 -17.13 8.74 6.96
N ARG A 69 -18.36 9.03 7.39
CA ARG A 69 -19.36 8.06 7.84
C ARG A 69 -20.69 8.47 7.23
N ASP A 70 -21.41 7.50 6.73
CA ASP A 70 -22.75 7.67 6.19
C ASP A 70 -23.57 6.40 6.44
N ASP A 71 -24.85 6.44 6.09
CA ASP A 71 -25.79 5.32 6.17
C ASP A 71 -25.76 4.60 7.53
N LEU A 72 -25.52 3.29 7.55
CA LEU A 72 -25.49 2.45 8.75
C LEU A 72 -24.50 2.98 9.81
N TYR A 73 -23.41 3.63 9.38
CA TYR A 73 -22.31 4.07 10.23
C TYR A 73 -22.41 5.54 10.65
N ALA A 74 -23.43 6.29 10.19
CA ALA A 74 -23.53 7.73 10.40
C ALA A 74 -23.51 8.16 11.88
N LYS A 75 -23.95 7.30 12.80
CA LYS A 75 -24.00 7.56 14.25
C LYS A 75 -22.86 6.92 15.04
N TYR A 76 -21.93 6.24 14.39
CA TYR A 76 -20.86 5.50 15.06
C TYR A 76 -19.81 6.47 15.58
N THR A 77 -19.26 6.17 16.76
CA THR A 77 -18.13 6.90 17.34
C THR A 77 -16.82 6.52 16.64
N ASP A 78 -15.76 7.28 16.91
CA ASP A 78 -14.41 6.96 16.41
C ASP A 78 -13.96 5.58 16.91
N GLU A 79 -14.26 5.25 18.16
CA GLU A 79 -13.94 3.97 18.79
C GLU A 79 -14.75 2.82 18.18
N ASP A 80 -16.01 3.05 17.83
CA ASP A 80 -16.82 2.04 17.14
C ASP A 80 -16.27 1.75 15.74
N MET A 81 -15.89 2.79 15.00
CA MET A 81 -15.32 2.63 13.66
C MET A 81 -14.00 1.89 13.66
N GLN A 82 -13.12 2.15 14.64
CA GLN A 82 -11.86 1.41 14.80
C GLN A 82 -12.13 -0.10 14.95
N LYS A 83 -13.12 -0.49 15.77
CA LYS A 83 -13.50 -1.90 15.97
C LYS A 83 -14.05 -2.53 14.69
N ILE A 84 -14.96 -1.85 14.00
CA ILE A 84 -15.56 -2.34 12.75
C ILE A 84 -14.48 -2.57 11.70
N ARG A 85 -13.60 -1.60 11.49
CA ARG A 85 -12.59 -1.65 10.44
C ARG A 85 -11.50 -2.67 10.72
N ARG A 86 -11.17 -2.88 11.98
CA ARG A 86 -10.30 -3.99 12.38
C ARG A 86 -10.92 -5.33 11.99
N VAL A 87 -12.22 -5.52 12.20
CA VAL A 87 -12.93 -6.73 11.75
C VAL A 87 -12.92 -6.84 10.23
N GLU A 88 -13.18 -5.77 9.49
CA GLU A 88 -13.14 -5.76 8.02
C GLU A 88 -11.75 -6.11 7.47
N GLN A 89 -10.68 -5.52 8.02
CA GLN A 89 -9.32 -5.83 7.61
C GLN A 89 -8.93 -7.28 7.95
N ARG A 90 -9.42 -7.85 9.07
CA ARG A 90 -9.25 -9.28 9.36
C ARG A 90 -9.98 -10.17 8.33
N LYS A 91 -11.17 -9.77 7.88
CA LYS A 91 -11.88 -10.46 6.79
C LYS A 91 -11.07 -10.42 5.50
N ALA A 92 -10.52 -9.26 5.14
CA ALA A 92 -9.66 -9.12 3.96
C ALA A 92 -8.42 -10.02 4.05
N ALA A 93 -7.76 -10.04 5.22
CA ALA A 93 -6.62 -10.90 5.47
C ALA A 93 -6.96 -12.40 5.37
N TYR A 94 -8.15 -12.80 5.82
CA TYR A 94 -8.64 -14.17 5.65
C TYR A 94 -8.95 -14.49 4.18
N VAL A 95 -9.69 -13.63 3.48
CA VAL A 95 -10.06 -13.79 2.06
C VAL A 95 -8.83 -13.82 1.16
N GLY A 96 -7.81 -13.00 1.46
CA GLY A 96 -6.56 -12.92 0.71
C GLY A 96 -5.49 -13.93 1.12
N GLU A 97 -5.80 -14.84 2.05
CA GLU A 97 -4.87 -15.85 2.58
C GLU A 97 -3.55 -15.25 3.08
N TYR A 98 -3.62 -14.13 3.82
CA TYR A 98 -2.42 -13.49 4.35
C TYR A 98 -1.75 -14.41 5.37
N ALA A 99 -0.41 -14.40 5.40
CA ALA A 99 0.31 -15.02 6.49
C ALA A 99 0.02 -14.34 7.83
N ALA A 100 -0.05 -13.00 7.82
CA ALA A 100 -0.42 -12.20 8.98
C ALA A 100 -0.99 -10.83 8.56
N GLN A 101 -1.78 -10.23 9.42
CA GLN A 101 -2.19 -8.83 9.37
C GLN A 101 -1.75 -8.15 10.67
N VAL A 102 -0.91 -7.13 10.53
CA VAL A 102 -0.43 -6.31 11.65
C VAL A 102 -1.23 -5.01 11.70
N PHE A 103 -1.69 -4.65 12.89
CA PHE A 103 -2.27 -3.34 13.18
C PHE A 103 -1.29 -2.62 14.10
N LEU A 104 -0.74 -1.47 13.70
CA LEU A 104 0.12 -0.67 14.58
C LEU A 104 -0.67 0.35 15.41
N ASP A 105 -1.93 0.60 15.04
CA ASP A 105 -2.92 1.35 15.81
C ASP A 105 -2.55 2.81 16.13
N TYR A 106 -1.65 3.42 15.37
CA TYR A 106 -1.31 4.83 15.54
C TYR A 106 -2.45 5.74 15.05
N THR A 107 -2.51 6.96 15.53
CA THR A 107 -3.35 7.99 14.91
C THR A 107 -2.68 8.53 13.65
N SER A 108 -3.50 9.06 12.73
CA SER A 108 -2.97 9.84 11.59
C SER A 108 -2.10 11.02 12.02
N GLY A 109 -2.35 11.61 13.20
CA GLY A 109 -1.54 12.69 13.76
C GLY A 109 -0.12 12.23 14.09
N GLU A 110 0.00 11.11 14.80
CA GLU A 110 1.29 10.50 15.17
C GLU A 110 2.11 10.06 13.97
N VAL A 111 1.46 9.52 12.94
CA VAL A 111 2.14 9.14 11.69
C VAL A 111 2.64 10.37 10.92
N LYS A 112 1.88 11.47 10.92
CA LYS A 112 2.27 12.70 10.21
C LYS A 112 3.35 13.48 10.95
N ASP A 113 3.47 13.33 12.26
CA ASP A 113 4.57 13.92 13.01
C ASP A 113 5.92 13.34 12.58
N LYS A 114 6.79 14.18 12.04
CA LYS A 114 8.13 13.79 11.56
C LYS A 114 9.10 13.51 12.70
N ASN A 115 8.78 13.97 13.92
CA ASN A 115 9.63 13.82 15.09
C ASN A 115 9.25 12.60 15.93
N ASN A 116 8.17 11.89 15.59
CA ASN A 116 7.76 10.69 16.29
C ASN A 116 8.64 9.50 15.85
N PRO A 117 9.54 8.98 16.72
CA PRO A 117 10.42 7.88 16.36
C PRO A 117 9.72 6.52 16.44
N ASP A 118 8.59 6.41 17.14
CA ASP A 118 8.00 5.13 17.54
C ASP A 118 7.45 4.38 16.34
N VAL A 119 6.79 5.07 15.40
CA VAL A 119 6.28 4.47 14.15
C VAL A 119 7.43 3.84 13.35
N ILE A 120 8.57 4.53 13.26
CA ILE A 120 9.76 4.01 12.58
C ILE A 120 10.34 2.82 13.35
N GLY A 121 10.39 2.90 14.67
CA GLY A 121 10.85 1.84 15.56
C GLY A 121 10.04 0.55 15.40
N ASP A 122 8.72 0.65 15.38
CA ASP A 122 7.83 -0.50 15.21
C ASP A 122 7.87 -1.10 13.82
N LEU A 123 7.92 -0.27 12.78
CA LEU A 123 8.16 -0.73 11.41
C LEU A 123 9.51 -1.44 11.30
N LYS A 124 10.58 -0.90 11.91
CA LYS A 124 11.90 -1.54 11.90
C LYS A 124 11.87 -2.91 12.58
N GLN A 125 11.23 -3.02 13.75
CA GLN A 125 11.08 -4.30 14.46
C GLN A 125 10.37 -5.33 13.59
N LEU A 126 9.26 -4.93 12.95
CA LEU A 126 8.48 -5.79 12.08
C LEU A 126 9.30 -6.25 10.86
N LEU A 127 9.95 -5.33 10.17
CA LEU A 127 10.79 -5.63 9.01
C LEU A 127 11.96 -6.56 9.37
N SER A 128 12.55 -6.39 10.57
CA SER A 128 13.66 -7.24 11.03
C SER A 128 13.22 -8.68 11.30
N ALA A 129 11.98 -8.88 11.77
CA ALA A 129 11.42 -10.21 12.02
C ALA A 129 10.91 -10.88 10.74
N ALA A 130 10.30 -10.11 9.85
CA ALA A 130 9.65 -10.63 8.66
C ALA A 130 10.56 -10.75 7.44
N LYS A 131 11.61 -9.90 7.35
CA LYS A 131 12.60 -9.85 6.26
C LYS A 131 11.97 -10.00 4.86
N PRO A 132 10.93 -9.22 4.52
CA PRO A 132 10.25 -9.34 3.24
C PRO A 132 11.22 -9.05 2.10
N ARG A 133 11.06 -9.75 0.97
CA ARG A 133 11.82 -9.49 -0.25
C ARG A 133 11.24 -8.29 -1.01
N VAL A 134 9.93 -8.16 -0.99
CA VAL A 134 9.19 -7.10 -1.70
C VAL A 134 8.30 -6.36 -0.72
N ILE A 135 8.35 -5.03 -0.76
CA ILE A 135 7.44 -4.15 -0.01
C ILE A 135 6.60 -3.31 -0.96
N TYR A 136 5.31 -3.27 -0.71
CA TYR A 136 4.35 -2.35 -1.32
C TYR A 136 3.92 -1.32 -0.27
N THR A 137 4.00 -0.03 -0.60
CA THR A 137 3.55 1.08 0.26
C THR A 137 2.95 2.17 -0.63
N HIS A 138 2.43 3.22 -0.02
CA HIS A 138 1.98 4.41 -0.74
C HIS A 138 3.08 5.08 -1.57
N ASN A 139 2.73 5.69 -2.70
CA ASN A 139 3.62 6.56 -3.46
C ASN A 139 3.82 7.92 -2.74
N LEU A 140 5.00 8.51 -2.92
CA LEU A 140 5.37 9.79 -2.27
C LEU A 140 4.65 11.02 -2.86
N ALA A 141 3.94 10.88 -3.97
CA ALA A 141 3.17 11.94 -4.63
C ALA A 141 1.65 11.82 -4.37
N ASP A 142 1.23 10.96 -3.45
CA ASP A 142 -0.18 10.73 -3.16
C ASP A 142 -0.89 12.01 -2.68
N LYS A 143 -2.22 12.09 -2.82
CA LYS A 143 -3.01 13.26 -2.40
C LYS A 143 -3.32 13.26 -0.91
N HIS A 144 -3.13 12.13 -0.22
CA HIS A 144 -3.49 11.99 1.18
C HIS A 144 -2.25 12.08 2.08
N ASP A 145 -2.18 13.09 2.94
CA ASP A 145 -0.99 13.36 3.76
C ASP A 145 -0.56 12.18 4.64
N THR A 146 -1.50 11.43 5.22
CA THR A 146 -1.16 10.21 6.00
C THR A 146 -0.48 9.15 5.13
N HIS A 147 -0.85 9.03 3.85
CA HIS A 147 -0.25 8.05 2.92
C HIS A 147 1.21 8.41 2.66
N VAL A 148 1.47 9.69 2.35
CA VAL A 148 2.83 10.23 2.23
C VAL A 148 3.61 10.06 3.53
N GLY A 149 2.95 10.35 4.67
CA GLY A 149 3.49 10.10 6.01
C GLY A 149 4.01 8.67 6.16
N VAL A 150 3.16 7.66 5.95
CA VAL A 150 3.53 6.24 6.02
C VAL A 150 4.67 5.91 5.07
N ALA A 151 4.60 6.32 3.81
CA ALA A 151 5.66 6.03 2.83
C ALA A 151 7.04 6.54 3.30
N LEU A 152 7.09 7.76 3.85
CA LEU A 152 8.32 8.31 4.44
C LEU A 152 8.82 7.45 5.60
N ARG A 153 7.95 7.02 6.52
CA ARG A 153 8.35 6.23 7.70
C ARG A 153 8.81 4.83 7.31
N VAL A 154 8.18 4.23 6.30
CA VAL A 154 8.63 2.96 5.69
C VAL A 154 10.04 3.11 5.13
N ILE A 155 10.31 4.13 4.31
CA ILE A 155 11.64 4.35 3.75
C ILE A 155 12.68 4.57 4.86
N HIS A 156 12.35 5.36 5.89
CA HIS A 156 13.24 5.58 7.03
C HIS A 156 13.50 4.29 7.84
N ALA A 157 12.46 3.48 8.08
CA ALA A 157 12.59 2.20 8.77
C ALA A 157 13.50 1.25 7.98
N VAL A 158 13.30 1.12 6.67
CA VAL A 158 14.16 0.30 5.80
C VAL A 158 15.60 0.84 5.77
N ARG A 159 15.80 2.16 5.64
CA ARG A 159 17.15 2.76 5.69
C ARG A 159 17.86 2.50 7.03
N SER A 160 17.12 2.31 8.11
CA SER A 160 17.67 2.02 9.45
C SER A 160 18.06 0.56 9.68
N LEU A 161 17.70 -0.35 8.75
CA LEU A 161 18.12 -1.75 8.78
C LEU A 161 19.58 -1.89 8.28
N PRO A 162 20.29 -2.95 8.71
CA PRO A 162 21.52 -3.37 8.04
C PRO A 162 21.29 -3.54 6.54
N VAL A 163 22.24 -3.13 5.71
CA VAL A 163 22.11 -3.16 4.24
C VAL A 163 21.71 -4.56 3.73
N ALA A 164 22.25 -5.62 4.34
CA ALA A 164 21.96 -7.00 3.99
C ALA A 164 20.54 -7.48 4.37
N GLU A 165 19.81 -6.72 5.19
CA GLU A 165 18.44 -7.03 5.63
C GLU A 165 17.38 -6.14 4.95
N ARG A 166 17.81 -5.24 4.06
CA ARG A 166 16.88 -4.42 3.28
C ARG A 166 16.18 -5.27 2.22
N PRO A 167 14.91 -4.99 1.90
CA PRO A 167 14.18 -5.72 0.87
C PRO A 167 14.82 -5.50 -0.51
N GLU A 168 14.63 -6.47 -1.40
CA GLU A 168 15.07 -6.40 -2.79
C GLU A 168 14.31 -5.33 -3.57
N LYS A 169 13.03 -5.10 -3.21
CA LYS A 169 12.15 -4.14 -3.88
C LYS A 169 11.30 -3.34 -2.91
N LEU A 170 11.16 -2.05 -3.20
CA LEU A 170 10.17 -1.17 -2.58
C LEU A 170 9.37 -0.46 -3.68
N TYR A 171 8.07 -0.65 -3.67
CA TYR A 171 7.16 -0.04 -4.63
C TYR A 171 6.23 0.96 -3.96
N GLY A 172 6.14 2.16 -4.55
CA GLY A 172 5.17 3.19 -4.19
C GLY A 172 3.94 3.10 -5.09
N CYS A 173 2.86 2.54 -4.57
CA CYS A 173 1.64 2.23 -5.31
C CYS A 173 0.66 3.41 -5.34
N GLU A 174 -0.21 3.42 -6.34
CA GLU A 174 -1.25 4.45 -6.50
C GLU A 174 -2.49 4.19 -5.64
N VAL A 175 -3.04 5.25 -5.01
CA VAL A 175 -4.31 5.19 -4.26
C VAL A 175 -5.16 6.45 -4.49
N TRP A 176 -4.84 7.60 -3.89
CA TRP A 176 -5.64 8.82 -4.12
C TRP A 176 -5.17 9.59 -5.34
N ARG A 177 -3.90 9.44 -5.71
CA ARG A 177 -3.36 9.95 -6.98
C ARG A 177 -3.04 8.77 -7.89
N GLY A 178 -3.74 8.69 -9.02
CA GLY A 178 -3.33 7.81 -10.12
C GLY A 178 -2.01 8.27 -10.72
N LEU A 179 -1.25 7.35 -11.31
CA LEU A 179 0.12 7.62 -11.78
C LEU A 179 0.24 7.89 -13.28
N ASP A 180 -0.86 8.26 -13.94
CA ASP A 180 -0.88 8.62 -15.37
C ASP A 180 0.00 9.83 -15.74
N TRP A 181 0.35 10.66 -14.74
CA TRP A 181 1.28 11.78 -14.91
C TRP A 181 2.75 11.34 -15.03
N LEU A 182 3.08 10.07 -14.80
CA LEU A 182 4.42 9.55 -15.06
C LEU A 182 4.57 9.25 -16.55
N ASN A 183 5.76 9.44 -17.09
CA ASN A 183 6.08 8.87 -18.39
C ASN A 183 6.01 7.33 -18.33
N ASP A 184 5.71 6.68 -19.45
CA ASP A 184 5.48 5.22 -19.46
C ASP A 184 6.71 4.42 -19.02
N GLU A 185 7.92 4.89 -19.36
CA GLU A 185 9.18 4.27 -18.94
C GLU A 185 9.44 4.36 -17.43
N ASP A 186 8.78 5.29 -16.74
CA ASP A 186 8.91 5.51 -15.30
C ASP A 186 7.86 4.74 -14.49
N LYS A 187 6.85 4.15 -15.16
CA LYS A 187 5.78 3.38 -14.51
C LYS A 187 6.25 1.94 -14.24
N VAL A 188 6.06 1.49 -13.01
CA VAL A 188 6.03 0.05 -12.71
C VAL A 188 4.65 -0.47 -13.07
N PHE A 189 4.60 -1.43 -13.99
CA PHE A 189 3.38 -2.05 -14.49
C PHE A 189 3.11 -3.36 -13.76
N PHE A 190 2.05 -3.40 -12.94
CA PHE A 190 1.60 -4.63 -12.29
C PHE A 190 0.37 -5.18 -13.00
N ASP A 191 0.56 -6.28 -13.75
CA ASP A 191 -0.57 -7.04 -14.29
C ASP A 191 -1.29 -7.77 -13.15
N VAL A 192 -2.56 -7.43 -12.96
CA VAL A 192 -3.44 -8.02 -11.95
C VAL A 192 -4.74 -8.53 -12.58
N THR A 193 -4.64 -9.00 -13.82
CA THR A 193 -5.77 -9.56 -14.59
C THR A 193 -6.33 -10.83 -13.93
N ALA A 194 -5.46 -11.66 -13.35
CA ALA A 194 -5.89 -12.92 -12.75
C ALA A 194 -6.69 -12.71 -11.44
N HIS A 195 -7.59 -13.67 -11.17
CA HIS A 195 -8.39 -13.72 -9.94
C HIS A 195 -9.23 -12.47 -9.67
N GLU A 196 -9.94 -11.95 -10.68
CA GLU A 196 -10.83 -10.79 -10.50
C GLU A 196 -11.83 -10.95 -9.35
N ASN A 197 -12.38 -12.16 -9.17
CA ASN A 197 -13.27 -12.47 -8.06
C ASN A 197 -12.62 -12.25 -6.68
N LEU A 198 -11.32 -12.52 -6.55
CA LEU A 198 -10.56 -12.24 -5.33
C LEU A 198 -10.40 -10.72 -5.16
N ALA A 199 -9.97 -10.02 -6.21
CA ALA A 199 -9.82 -8.57 -6.20
C ALA A 199 -11.10 -7.84 -5.74
N MET A 200 -12.25 -8.23 -6.29
CA MET A 200 -13.55 -7.66 -5.93
C MET A 200 -13.93 -7.99 -4.48
N SER A 201 -13.67 -9.23 -4.04
CA SER A 201 -14.00 -9.66 -2.67
C SER A 201 -13.17 -8.91 -1.64
N LEU A 202 -11.87 -8.72 -1.90
CA LEU A 202 -10.95 -8.04 -1.00
C LEU A 202 -11.35 -6.58 -0.73
N VAL A 203 -11.76 -5.82 -1.76
CA VAL A 203 -12.26 -4.46 -1.54
C VAL A 203 -13.70 -4.48 -1.00
N GLY A 204 -14.51 -5.44 -1.43
CA GLY A 204 -15.93 -5.55 -1.07
C GLY A 204 -16.21 -5.84 0.40
N VAL A 205 -15.27 -6.38 1.17
CA VAL A 205 -15.47 -6.66 2.61
C VAL A 205 -15.45 -5.40 3.49
N PHE A 206 -14.99 -4.26 2.97
CA PHE A 206 -14.93 -2.97 3.68
C PHE A 206 -16.25 -2.20 3.52
N ASP A 207 -17.34 -2.77 4.02
CA ASP A 207 -18.67 -2.18 3.97
C ASP A 207 -18.70 -0.77 4.57
N SER A 208 -17.99 -0.56 5.69
CA SER A 208 -17.88 0.74 6.35
C SER A 208 -17.19 1.82 5.52
N GLN A 209 -16.36 1.43 4.54
CA GLN A 209 -15.72 2.34 3.60
C GLN A 209 -16.60 2.57 2.37
N ILE A 210 -17.25 1.52 1.86
CA ILE A 210 -18.08 1.56 0.64
C ILE A 210 -19.39 2.29 0.88
N CYS A 211 -20.12 1.89 1.93
CA CYS A 211 -21.41 2.49 2.30
C CYS A 211 -21.24 3.87 2.94
N GLY A 212 -20.05 4.19 3.45
CA GLY A 212 -19.69 5.50 4.03
C GLY A 212 -19.56 6.66 3.03
N GLY A 213 -20.16 6.54 1.85
CA GLY A 213 -20.25 7.60 0.85
C GLY A 213 -19.21 7.56 -0.27
N LYS A 214 -18.35 6.54 -0.35
CA LYS A 214 -17.35 6.39 -1.41
C LYS A 214 -17.30 4.95 -1.93
N ARG A 215 -17.70 4.75 -3.19
CA ARG A 215 -17.69 3.46 -3.89
C ARG A 215 -16.28 3.04 -4.33
N TYR A 216 -15.39 2.80 -3.36
CA TYR A 216 -14.01 2.39 -3.63
C TYR A 216 -13.93 1.06 -4.39
N ASP A 217 -14.89 0.17 -4.19
CA ASP A 217 -15.06 -1.06 -4.96
C ASP A 217 -15.14 -0.79 -6.47
N LEU A 218 -16.04 0.12 -6.88
CA LEU A 218 -16.22 0.48 -8.28
C LEU A 218 -15.06 1.32 -8.80
N ALA A 219 -14.59 2.30 -8.02
CA ALA A 219 -13.51 3.19 -8.43
C ALA A 219 -12.19 2.45 -8.63
N THR A 220 -11.87 1.51 -7.75
CA THR A 220 -10.64 0.69 -7.84
C THR A 220 -10.70 -0.24 -9.06
N ALA A 221 -11.82 -0.96 -9.24
CA ALA A 221 -12.00 -1.84 -10.39
C ALA A 221 -12.03 -1.07 -11.72
N GLY A 222 -12.62 0.13 -11.73
CA GLY A 222 -12.63 1.03 -12.88
C GLY A 222 -11.25 1.58 -13.21
N ARG A 223 -10.48 2.03 -12.20
CA ARG A 223 -9.11 2.51 -12.42
C ARG A 223 -8.21 1.43 -13.01
N ARG A 224 -8.26 0.21 -12.47
CA ARG A 224 -7.38 -0.87 -12.96
C ARG A 224 -7.62 -1.19 -14.44
N ARG A 225 -8.89 -1.17 -14.87
CA ARG A 225 -9.25 -1.32 -16.29
C ARG A 225 -8.82 -0.13 -17.12
N ALA A 226 -9.05 1.09 -16.63
CA ALA A 226 -8.64 2.31 -17.32
C ALA A 226 -7.13 2.33 -17.54
N ASN A 227 -6.34 1.98 -16.52
CA ASN A 227 -4.89 1.84 -16.62
C ASN A 227 -4.50 0.83 -17.69
N ALA A 228 -5.15 -0.34 -17.73
CA ALA A 228 -4.86 -1.38 -18.70
C ALA A 228 -5.10 -0.91 -20.15
N THR A 229 -6.24 -0.28 -20.40
CA THR A 229 -6.66 0.16 -21.74
C THR A 229 -5.96 1.43 -22.22
N TYR A 230 -5.64 2.36 -21.33
CA TYR A 230 -5.01 3.63 -21.70
C TYR A 230 -3.47 3.62 -21.65
N PHE A 231 -2.85 2.50 -21.25
CA PHE A 231 -1.39 2.44 -21.12
C PHE A 231 -0.64 2.67 -22.43
N ALA A 232 -1.13 2.17 -23.57
CA ALA A 232 -0.45 2.33 -24.86
C ALA A 232 -1.42 2.73 -25.97
N SER A 233 -1.20 3.89 -26.60
CA SER A 233 -2.13 4.45 -27.60
C SER A 233 -2.13 3.74 -28.96
N HIS A 234 -1.10 2.93 -29.25
CA HIS A 234 -0.89 2.29 -30.55
C HIS A 234 -0.60 0.78 -30.47
N ALA A 235 -0.70 0.20 -29.28
CA ALA A 235 -0.55 -1.23 -29.05
C ALA A 235 -1.87 -1.82 -28.55
N THR A 236 -2.09 -3.11 -28.78
CA THR A 236 -3.20 -3.84 -28.17
C THR A 236 -2.91 -4.10 -26.70
N ASP A 237 -3.95 -4.08 -25.86
CA ASP A 237 -3.86 -4.40 -24.44
C ASP A 237 -3.20 -5.78 -24.22
N VAL A 238 -2.17 -5.81 -23.37
CA VAL A 238 -1.48 -7.05 -22.94
C VAL A 238 -1.97 -7.56 -21.58
N ALA A 239 -2.79 -6.76 -20.90
CA ALA A 239 -3.43 -7.06 -19.62
C ALA A 239 -4.85 -6.43 -19.61
N GLN A 240 -5.76 -6.94 -18.78
CA GLN A 240 -7.14 -6.42 -18.66
C GLN A 240 -7.35 -5.61 -17.37
N SER A 241 -6.39 -5.68 -16.44
CA SER A 241 -6.45 -5.00 -15.14
C SER A 241 -5.02 -4.71 -14.67
N VAL A 242 -4.71 -3.43 -14.44
CA VAL A 242 -3.35 -2.98 -14.16
C VAL A 242 -3.32 -2.03 -12.97
N ILE A 243 -2.34 -2.22 -12.07
CA ILE A 243 -1.99 -1.24 -11.04
C ILE A 243 -0.66 -0.61 -11.44
N PHE A 244 -0.56 0.72 -11.34
CA PHE A 244 0.72 1.39 -11.50
C PHE A 244 1.43 1.59 -10.15
N GLY A 245 2.76 1.60 -10.21
CA GLY A 245 3.61 2.00 -9.10
C GLY A 245 4.83 2.81 -9.55
N ILE A 246 5.54 3.36 -8.58
CA ILE A 246 6.86 3.97 -8.73
C ILE A 246 7.88 3.01 -8.11
N ASP A 247 8.98 2.74 -8.80
CA ASP A 247 10.11 2.03 -8.17
C ASP A 247 10.80 2.97 -7.18
N LEU A 248 10.65 2.68 -5.88
CA LEU A 248 11.30 3.40 -4.78
C LEU A 248 12.54 2.68 -4.27
N THR A 249 12.91 1.54 -4.89
CA THR A 249 14.08 0.74 -4.53
C THR A 249 15.38 1.55 -4.49
N PRO A 250 15.65 2.50 -5.41
CA PRO A 250 16.85 3.34 -5.31
C PRO A 250 16.94 4.11 -3.98
N LEU A 251 15.81 4.55 -3.42
CA LEU A 251 15.77 5.31 -2.17
C LEU A 251 16.17 4.46 -0.96
N ILE A 252 15.99 3.15 -0.98
CA ILE A 252 16.36 2.28 0.14
C ILE A 252 17.78 1.72 0.00
N HIS A 253 18.35 1.66 -1.20
CA HIS A 253 19.76 1.29 -1.38
C HIS A 253 20.70 2.47 -1.10
N ASP A 254 20.40 3.66 -1.64
CA ASP A 254 21.18 4.86 -1.36
C ASP A 254 20.44 5.78 -0.38
N ALA A 255 20.90 5.75 0.87
CA ALA A 255 20.34 6.59 1.94
C ALA A 255 20.62 8.09 1.76
N LYS A 256 21.51 8.48 0.82
CA LYS A 256 21.84 9.89 0.54
C LYS A 256 20.87 10.53 -0.46
N LEU A 257 20.08 9.74 -1.19
CA LEU A 257 19.08 10.28 -2.10
C LEU A 257 18.01 11.03 -1.30
N ASP A 258 17.75 12.26 -1.74
CA ASP A 258 16.67 13.09 -1.22
C ASP A 258 15.34 12.65 -1.83
N LEU A 259 14.36 12.37 -0.96
CA LEU A 259 13.08 11.79 -1.35
C LEU A 259 12.25 12.78 -2.17
N GLY A 260 12.31 14.07 -1.84
CA GLY A 260 11.61 15.13 -2.56
C GLY A 260 12.17 15.34 -3.96
N LYS A 261 13.50 15.44 -4.09
CA LYS A 261 14.19 15.55 -5.39
C LYS A 261 13.95 14.34 -6.27
N TYR A 262 13.90 13.14 -5.69
CA TYR A 262 13.60 11.92 -6.43
C TYR A 262 12.23 12.01 -7.12
N ILE A 263 11.19 12.43 -6.39
CA ILE A 263 9.85 12.62 -6.94
C ILE A 263 9.79 13.80 -7.91
N GLN A 264 10.45 14.92 -7.58
CA GLN A 264 10.52 16.08 -8.46
C GLN A 264 11.10 15.72 -9.83
N GLY A 265 12.09 14.82 -9.88
CA GLY A 265 12.68 14.37 -11.14
C GLY A 265 11.66 13.73 -12.11
N PHE A 266 10.66 13.00 -11.61
CA PHE A 266 9.59 12.47 -12.45
C PHE A 266 8.67 13.59 -12.98
N ILE A 267 8.34 14.56 -12.12
CA ILE A 267 7.51 15.71 -12.49
C ILE A 267 8.19 16.53 -13.58
N ASP A 268 9.49 16.78 -13.43
CA ASP A 268 10.28 17.54 -14.40
C ASP A 268 10.36 16.81 -15.75
N ARG A 269 10.53 15.48 -15.74
CA ARG A 269 10.52 14.66 -16.97
C ARG A 269 9.18 14.69 -17.69
N PHE A 270 8.08 14.60 -16.94
CA PHE A 270 6.74 14.72 -17.51
C PHE A 270 6.51 16.11 -18.13
N ALA A 271 6.89 17.18 -17.41
CA ALA A 271 6.78 18.55 -17.93
C ALA A 271 7.60 18.75 -19.22
N GLN A 272 8.78 18.13 -19.30
CA GLN A 272 9.62 18.13 -20.49
C GLN A 272 9.01 17.33 -21.64
N ASP A 273 8.44 16.14 -21.41
CA ASP A 273 7.77 15.36 -22.47
C ASP A 273 6.62 16.16 -23.09
N VAL A 274 5.74 16.70 -22.25
CA VAL A 274 4.59 17.48 -22.69
C VAL A 274 5.05 18.69 -23.52
N SER A 275 6.02 19.46 -23.01
CA SER A 275 6.53 20.65 -23.69
C SER A 275 7.22 20.29 -25.01
N GLY A 276 8.07 19.26 -25.01
CA GLY A 276 8.75 18.78 -26.22
C GLY A 276 7.79 18.26 -27.28
N ARG A 277 6.72 17.57 -26.87
CA ARG A 277 5.68 17.07 -27.77
C ARG A 277 4.89 18.21 -28.41
N LEU A 278 4.53 19.23 -27.63
CA LEU A 278 3.87 20.43 -28.15
C LEU A 278 4.77 21.17 -29.15
N SER A 279 6.03 21.44 -28.82
CA SER A 279 6.96 22.13 -29.72
C SER A 279 7.24 21.39 -31.02
N ARG A 280 7.21 20.06 -31.03
CA ARG A 280 7.38 19.24 -32.24
C ARG A 280 6.15 19.27 -33.17
N LEU A 281 4.97 19.52 -32.62
CA LEU A 281 3.68 19.45 -33.32
C LEU A 281 3.06 20.84 -33.62
N SER A 282 3.65 21.91 -33.11
CA SER A 282 3.30 23.32 -33.38
C SER A 282 4.14 23.90 -34.51
#